data_AF-A0A819X0R4-F1
#
_entry.id   AF-A0A819X0R4-F1
#
_cell.length_a   1.000
_cell.length_b   1.000
_cell.length_c   1.000
_cell.angle_alpha   90.00
_cell.angle_beta   90.00
_cell.angle_gamma   90.00
#
_symmetry.space_group_name_H-M   'P 1'
#
loop_
_entity.id
_entity.type
_entity.pdbx_description
1 polymer ?
#
loop_
_entity_poly.entity_id
_entity_poly.type
_entity_poly.pdbx_seq_one_letter_code
_entity_poly.pdbx_strand_id
1 'polypeptide(L)'
;MNLNVSKSTISHIANKLEKECRLGLLNNQKPKFYRRRHVATPATVRRITSYISKENPPTISLIAVRCNISVGTAVSIIRDIIHAKYEPFIKYVIPRLFPGDIRKKMILHQDSAPGHTAKGIVSYMKENKIQVMTPAEWLP
;
A
#
# COMPACT_ATOMS: atom_id res chain seq x y z
N MET A 1 -30.01 -7.67 2.06
CA MET A 1 -31.29 -7.08 1.63
C MET A 1 -30.96 -6.00 0.60
N ASN A 2 -31.19 -6.25 -0.69
CA ASN A 2 -31.02 -5.23 -1.73
C ASN A 2 -32.39 -4.58 -1.96
N LEU A 3 -32.51 -3.30 -1.62
CA LEU A 3 -33.72 -2.54 -1.89
C LEU A 3 -33.71 -2.14 -3.37
N ASN A 4 -34.65 -2.66 -4.15
CA ASN A 4 -34.80 -2.33 -5.57
C ASN A 4 -35.57 -0.99 -5.71
N VAL A 5 -34.86 0.11 -5.45
CA VAL A 5 -35.42 1.47 -5.52
C VAL A 5 -34.56 2.33 -6.45
N SER A 6 -35.21 3.30 -7.11
CA SER A 6 -34.53 4.22 -8.02
C SER A 6 -33.54 5.12 -7.26
N LYS A 7 -32.51 5.62 -7.95
CA LYS A 7 -31.49 6.50 -7.35
C LYS A 7 -32.09 7.77 -6.74
N SER A 8 -33.13 8.33 -7.36
CA SER A 8 -33.83 9.51 -6.85
C SER A 8 -34.56 9.22 -5.54
N THR A 9 -35.20 8.05 -5.44
CA THR A 9 -35.83 7.60 -4.19
C THR A 9 -34.82 7.41 -3.07
N ILE A 10 -33.66 6.81 -3.34
CA ILE A 10 -32.58 6.66 -2.34
C ILE A 10 -32.11 8.03 -1.85
N SER A 11 -31.88 8.98 -2.76
CA SER A 11 -31.44 10.33 -2.41
C SER A 11 -32.49 11.07 -1.58
N HIS A 12 -33.77 10.94 -1.93
CA HIS A 12 -34.86 11.57 -1.18
C HIS A 12 -34.97 11.01 0.24
N ILE A 13 -34.86 9.69 0.40
CA ILE A 13 -34.86 9.02 1.70
C ILE A 13 -33.65 9.46 2.54
N ALA A 14 -32.45 9.52 1.96
CA ALA A 14 -31.25 9.97 2.66
C ALA A 14 -31.38 11.42 3.17
N ASN A 15 -31.87 12.33 2.33
CA ASN A 15 -32.10 13.73 2.69
C ASN A 15 -33.16 13.87 3.79
N LYS A 16 -34.22 13.06 3.74
CA LYS A 16 -35.28 13.04 4.76
C LYS A 16 -34.73 12.57 6.12
N LEU A 17 -33.96 11.47 6.12
CA LEU A 17 -33.31 10.95 7.33
C LEU A 17 -32.30 11.95 7.92
N GLU A 18 -31.53 12.63 7.07
CA GLU A 18 -30.59 13.67 7.53
C GLU A 18 -31.33 14.84 8.19
N LYS A 19 -32.46 15.28 7.62
CA LYS A 19 -33.31 16.34 8.19
C LYS A 19 -33.91 15.92 9.54
N GLU A 20 -34.42 14.70 9.64
CA GLU A 20 -35.00 14.17 10.89
C GLU A 20 -33.95 13.98 11.99
N CYS A 21 -32.72 13.59 11.64
CA CYS A 21 -31.57 13.58 12.54
C CYS A 21 -31.20 15.00 13.04
N ARG A 22 -31.22 16.02 12.17
CA ARG A 22 -30.93 17.41 12.54
C ARG A 22 -31.98 18.01 13.49
N LEU A 23 -33.24 17.58 13.36
CA LEU A 23 -34.35 18.01 14.20
C LEU A 23 -34.41 17.26 15.55
N GLY A 24 -33.49 16.33 15.81
CA GLY A 24 -33.42 15.59 17.07
C GLY A 24 -34.57 14.61 17.28
N LEU A 25 -35.34 14.31 16.22
CA LEU A 25 -36.52 13.42 16.27
C LEU A 25 -36.15 11.93 16.27
N LEU A 26 -34.89 11.61 15.96
CA LEU A 26 -34.32 10.27 16.04
C LEU A 26 -33.42 10.21 17.27
N ASN A 27 -33.68 9.22 18.15
CA ASN A 27 -32.92 8.99 19.38
C ASN A 27 -31.40 9.07 19.13
N ASN A 28 -30.67 9.66 20.09
CA ASN A 28 -29.22 9.98 20.12
C ASN A 28 -28.22 8.83 19.82
N GLN A 29 -28.65 7.71 19.26
CA GLN A 29 -27.73 6.77 18.64
C GLN A 29 -27.22 7.36 17.33
N LYS A 30 -26.10 8.10 17.40
CA LYS A 30 -25.32 8.46 16.21
C LYS A 30 -25.19 7.19 15.37
N PRO A 31 -25.69 7.16 14.12
CA PRO A 31 -25.55 5.99 13.28
C PRO A 31 -24.08 5.60 13.27
N LYS A 32 -23.76 4.40 13.77
CA LYS A 32 -22.42 3.83 13.65
C LYS A 32 -22.21 3.56 12.17
N PHE A 33 -21.74 4.56 11.45
CA PHE A 33 -21.26 4.39 10.09
C PHE A 33 -20.02 3.51 10.18
N TYR A 34 -20.23 2.19 10.07
CA TYR A 34 -19.17 1.29 9.69
C TYR A 34 -18.76 1.74 8.28
N ARG A 35 -17.74 2.59 8.19
CA ARG A 35 -17.05 2.83 6.93
C ARG A 35 -16.56 1.47 6.47
N ARG A 36 -17.29 0.85 5.54
CA ARG A 36 -16.72 -0.27 4.78
C ARG A 36 -15.43 0.29 4.20
N ARG A 37 -14.28 -0.30 4.54
CA ARG A 37 -13.03 0.01 3.85
C ARG A 37 -13.38 -0.12 2.37
N HIS A 38 -13.24 0.96 1.61
CA HIS A 38 -13.49 0.91 0.19
C HIS A 38 -12.40 0.02 -0.40
N VAL A 39 -12.67 -1.27 -0.50
CA VAL A 39 -11.76 -2.24 -1.10
C VAL A 39 -11.48 -1.75 -2.50
N ALA A 40 -10.21 -1.60 -2.84
CA ALA A 40 -9.81 -1.13 -4.15
C ALA A 40 -10.49 -2.00 -5.21
N THR A 41 -11.19 -1.37 -6.16
CA THR A 41 -11.85 -2.14 -7.22
C THR A 41 -10.78 -2.87 -8.03
N PRO A 42 -11.04 -4.09 -8.54
CA PRO A 42 -10.07 -4.83 -9.35
C PRO A 42 -9.53 -4.02 -10.53
N ALA A 43 -10.36 -3.14 -11.10
CA ALA A 43 -9.95 -2.21 -12.15
C ALA A 43 -8.90 -1.19 -11.68
N THR A 44 -9.06 -0.62 -10.48
CA THR A 44 -8.08 0.31 -9.90
C THR A 44 -6.77 -0.40 -9.58
N VAL A 45 -6.82 -1.62 -9.03
CA VAL A 45 -5.62 -2.44 -8.80
C VAL A 45 -4.89 -2.67 -10.12
N ARG A 46 -5.57 -3.10 -11.18
CA ARG A 46 -4.96 -3.32 -12.50
C ARG A 46 -4.30 -2.06 -13.08
N ARG A 47 -4.95 -0.89 -12.98
CA ARG A 47 -4.35 0.39 -13.42
C ARG A 47 -3.09 0.73 -12.63
N ILE A 48 -3.12 0.54 -11.32
CA ILE A 48 -1.96 0.80 -10.47
C ILE A 48 -0.82 -0.16 -10.81
N THR A 49 -1.11 -1.46 -10.97
CA THR A 49 -0.14 -2.46 -11.41
C THR A 49 0.53 -2.05 -12.72
N SER A 50 -0.23 -1.59 -13.72
CA SER A 50 0.34 -1.18 -15.01
C SER A 50 1.26 0.05 -14.93
N TYR A 51 1.08 0.93 -13.95
CA TYR A 51 2.02 2.03 -13.71
C TYR A 51 3.30 1.57 -13.01
N ILE A 52 3.19 0.66 -12.04
CA ILE A 52 4.34 0.15 -11.27
C ILE A 52 5.23 -0.76 -12.15
N SER A 53 4.65 -1.49 -13.11
CA SER A 53 5.40 -2.38 -13.98
C SER A 53 6.22 -1.69 -15.07
N LYS A 54 6.19 -0.35 -15.16
CA LYS A 54 7.01 0.41 -16.10
C LYS A 54 8.46 0.47 -15.62
N GLU A 55 9.41 0.53 -16.55
CA GLU A 55 10.85 0.69 -16.26
C GLU A 55 11.12 1.89 -15.35
N ASN A 56 10.45 3.01 -15.62
CA ASN A 56 10.47 4.22 -14.79
C ASN A 56 9.06 4.53 -14.29
N PRO A 57 8.65 3.98 -13.12
CA PRO A 57 7.31 4.18 -12.62
C PRO A 57 7.11 5.64 -12.17
N PRO A 58 5.93 6.24 -12.45
CA PRO A 58 5.60 7.58 -11.98
C PRO A 58 5.52 7.63 -10.45
N THR A 59 5.66 8.83 -9.87
CA THR A 59 5.54 9.02 -8.42
C THR A 59 4.18 8.56 -7.90
N ILE A 60 4.13 8.11 -6.63
CA ILE A 60 2.89 7.62 -6.01
C ILE A 60 1.79 8.68 -6.05
N SER A 61 2.14 9.95 -5.84
CA SER A 61 1.21 11.08 -5.96
C SER A 61 0.60 11.19 -7.36
N LEU A 62 1.40 11.03 -8.41
CA LEU A 62 0.92 11.06 -9.79
C LEU A 62 0.05 9.84 -10.12
N ILE A 63 0.40 8.66 -9.61
CA ILE A 63 -0.43 7.45 -9.73
C ILE A 63 -1.79 7.67 -9.07
N ALA A 64 -1.81 8.25 -7.86
CA ALA A 64 -3.03 8.52 -7.11
C ALA A 64 -3.95 9.48 -7.88
N VAL A 65 -3.40 10.57 -8.43
CA VAL A 65 -4.13 11.52 -9.29
C VAL A 65 -4.70 10.82 -10.52
N ARG A 66 -3.87 10.06 -11.26
CA ARG A 66 -4.31 9.35 -12.48
C ARG A 66 -5.36 8.27 -12.21
N CYS A 67 -5.34 7.68 -11.02
CA CYS A 67 -6.30 6.66 -10.62
C CYS A 67 -7.54 7.25 -9.93
N ASN A 68 -7.58 8.56 -9.67
CA ASN A 68 -8.61 9.26 -8.89
C ASN A 68 -8.83 8.64 -7.50
N ILE A 69 -7.74 8.47 -6.75
CA ILE A 69 -7.75 7.92 -5.38
C ILE A 69 -6.87 8.75 -4.46
N SER A 70 -7.03 8.57 -3.15
CA SER A 70 -6.11 9.17 -2.19
C SER A 70 -4.71 8.54 -2.27
N VAL A 71 -3.68 9.33 -1.94
CA VAL A 71 -2.29 8.83 -1.87
C VAL A 71 -2.16 7.68 -0.87
N GLY A 72 -2.81 7.77 0.29
CA GLY A 72 -2.80 6.68 1.28
C GLY A 72 -3.41 5.38 0.74
N THR A 73 -4.47 5.48 -0.06
CA THR A 73 -5.05 4.33 -0.76
C THR A 73 -4.07 3.76 -1.80
N ALA A 74 -3.41 4.61 -2.58
CA ALA A 74 -2.39 4.17 -3.54
C ALA A 74 -1.24 3.43 -2.85
N VAL A 75 -0.72 3.98 -1.75
CA VAL A 75 0.34 3.35 -0.94
C VAL A 75 -0.09 1.98 -0.43
N SER A 76 -1.31 1.85 0.11
CA SER A 76 -1.81 0.57 0.61
C SER A 76 -1.88 -0.46 -0.52
N ILE A 77 -2.45 -0.10 -1.67
CA ILE A 77 -2.59 -1.01 -2.81
C ILE A 77 -1.21 -1.43 -3.34
N ILE A 78 -0.28 -0.47 -3.50
CA ILE A 78 1.09 -0.74 -3.95
C ILE A 78 1.77 -1.73 -3.00
N ARG A 79 1.65 -1.52 -1.69
CA ARG A 79 2.21 -2.42 -0.68
C ARG A 79 1.65 -3.83 -0.82
N ASP A 80 0.34 -3.98 -0.98
CA ASP A 80 -0.31 -5.28 -1.11
C ASP A 80 0.13 -6.00 -2.39
N ILE A 81 0.27 -5.28 -3.51
CA ILE A 81 0.79 -5.82 -4.78
C ILE A 81 2.23 -6.33 -4.63
N ILE A 82 3.10 -5.51 -4.03
CA ILE A 82 4.51 -5.88 -3.80
C ILE A 82 4.56 -7.10 -2.88
N HIS A 83 3.83 -7.08 -1.76
CA HIS A 83 3.79 -8.20 -0.84
C HIS A 83 3.35 -9.48 -1.56
N ALA A 84 2.24 -9.47 -2.28
CA ALA A 84 1.75 -10.64 -3.01
C ALA A 84 2.76 -11.15 -4.05
N LYS A 85 3.49 -10.25 -4.73
CA LYS A 85 4.50 -10.63 -5.73
C LYS A 85 5.75 -11.25 -5.12
N TYR A 86 6.25 -10.70 -4.02
CA TYR A 86 7.52 -11.10 -3.42
C TYR A 86 7.38 -12.06 -2.24
N GLU A 87 6.19 -12.23 -1.69
CA GLU A 87 5.93 -13.15 -0.58
C GLU A 87 6.37 -14.60 -0.88
N PRO A 88 6.12 -15.19 -2.06
CA PRO A 88 6.65 -16.51 -2.38
C PRO A 88 8.19 -16.53 -2.39
N PHE A 89 8.82 -15.49 -2.91
CA PHE A 89 10.28 -15.39 -2.91
C PHE A 89 10.83 -15.31 -1.48
N ILE A 90 10.23 -14.48 -0.63
CA ILE A 90 10.63 -14.31 0.77
C ILE A 90 10.41 -15.59 1.57
N LYS A 91 9.29 -16.29 1.37
CA LYS A 91 8.94 -17.50 2.13
C LYS A 91 9.74 -18.73 1.70
N TYR A 92 10.03 -18.88 0.41
CA TYR A 92 10.59 -20.14 -0.12
C TYR A 92 12.04 -20.01 -0.59
N VAL A 93 12.38 -18.92 -1.28
CA VAL A 93 13.70 -18.77 -1.90
C VAL A 93 14.73 -18.30 -0.88
N ILE A 94 14.40 -17.30 -0.06
CA ILE A 94 15.33 -16.74 0.92
C ILE A 94 15.82 -17.81 1.93
N PRO A 95 14.97 -18.65 2.55
CA PRO A 95 15.44 -19.69 3.46
C PRO A 95 16.31 -20.75 2.79
N ARG A 96 16.09 -21.00 1.50
CA ARG A 96 16.90 -21.94 0.70
C ARG A 96 18.27 -21.36 0.36
N LEU A 97 18.34 -20.07 0.02
CA LEU A 97 19.61 -19.41 -0.33
C LEU A 97 20.48 -19.14 0.90
N PHE A 98 19.85 -18.88 2.06
CA PHE A 98 20.56 -18.54 3.30
C PHE A 98 20.08 -19.45 4.45
N PRO A 99 20.43 -20.75 4.41
CA PRO A 99 20.07 -21.67 5.49
C PRO A 99 20.79 -21.25 6.78
N GLY A 100 20.03 -21.09 7.86
CA GLY A 100 20.56 -20.78 9.20
C GLY A 100 20.91 -19.32 9.48
N ASP A 101 21.07 -18.46 8.46
CA ASP A 101 21.47 -17.06 8.67
C ASP A 101 20.28 -16.09 8.51
N ILE A 102 19.61 -15.80 9.63
CA ILE A 102 18.48 -14.86 9.68
C ILE A 102 18.91 -13.44 9.26
N ARG A 103 20.19 -13.07 9.46
CA ARG A 103 20.69 -11.72 9.13
C ARG A 103 20.74 -11.47 7.63
N LYS A 104 20.97 -12.52 6.83
CA LYS A 104 20.97 -12.47 5.36
C LYS A 104 19.59 -12.49 4.71
N LYS A 105 18.52 -12.66 5.51
CA LYS A 105 17.15 -12.82 4.97
C LYS A 105 16.49 -11.53 4.53
N MET A 106 16.94 -10.37 5.02
CA MET A 106 16.39 -9.06 4.65
C MET A 106 17.47 -7.98 4.75
N ILE A 107 18.44 -8.04 3.85
CA ILE A 107 19.45 -6.99 3.74
C ILE A 107 19.00 -6.05 2.62
N LEU A 108 19.01 -4.75 2.89
CA LEU A 108 18.97 -3.73 1.84
C LEU A 108 20.22 -3.93 0.99
N HIS A 109 20.04 -4.51 -0.20
CA HIS A 109 21.09 -4.58 -1.20
C HIS A 109 21.44 -3.14 -1.60
N GLN A 110 22.64 -2.69 -1.23
CA GLN A 110 23.31 -1.66 -2.01
C GLN A 110 23.81 -2.39 -3.25
N ASP A 111 23.11 -2.20 -4.37
CA ASP A 111 23.75 -2.48 -5.65
C ASP A 111 24.98 -1.58 -5.79
N SER A 112 25.94 -1.97 -6.63
CA SER A 112 27.18 -1.21 -6.83
C SER A 112 26.97 0.19 -7.45
N ALA A 113 25.71 0.64 -7.55
CA ALA A 113 25.36 1.96 -8.03
C ALA A 113 26.01 3.04 -7.13
N PRO A 114 26.74 4.02 -7.69
CA PRO A 114 27.50 5.00 -6.93
C PRO A 114 26.67 5.80 -5.90
N GLY A 115 25.37 5.94 -6.14
CA GLY A 115 24.46 6.60 -5.20
C GLY A 115 24.25 5.80 -3.92
N HIS A 116 24.20 4.46 -4.01
CA HIS A 116 23.92 3.58 -2.88
C HIS A 116 25.16 3.35 -2.02
N THR A 117 26.36 3.37 -2.63
CA THR A 117 27.64 3.19 -1.95
C THR A 117 28.27 4.49 -1.44
N ALA A 118 27.58 5.63 -1.62
CA ALA A 118 28.05 6.93 -1.16
C ALA A 118 28.32 6.91 0.35
N LYS A 119 29.50 7.41 0.77
CA LYS A 119 29.96 7.38 2.18
C LYS A 119 28.91 7.90 3.16
N GLY A 120 28.21 9.00 2.82
CA GLY A 120 27.17 9.57 3.67
C GLY A 120 25.97 8.64 3.91
N ILE A 121 25.55 7.90 2.87
CA ILE A 121 24.45 6.93 2.97
C ILE A 121 24.88 5.72 3.81
N VAL A 122 26.11 5.23 3.62
CA VAL A 122 26.67 4.13 4.42
C VAL A 122 26.78 4.54 5.89
N SER A 123 27.27 5.75 6.19
CA SER A 123 27.33 6.28 7.55
C SER A 123 25.95 6.38 8.19
N TYR A 124 24.98 6.95 7.48
CA TYR A 124 23.60 7.05 7.96
C TYR A 124 23.01 5.67 8.29
N MET A 125 23.20 4.67 7.42
CA MET A 125 22.70 3.32 7.66
C MET A 125 23.34 2.67 8.90
N LYS A 126 24.65 2.85 9.09
CA LYS A 126 25.37 2.37 10.29
C LYS A 126 24.87 3.03 11.57
N GLU A 127 24.72 4.36 11.56
CA GLU A 127 24.22 5.13 12.70
C GLU A 127 22.80 4.71 13.09
N ASN A 128 21.96 4.37 12.11
CA ASN A 128 20.58 3.95 12.34
C ASN A 128 20.42 2.43 12.55
N LYS A 129 21.52 1.67 12.73
CA LYS A 129 21.52 0.22 12.96
C LYS A 129 20.79 -0.58 11.88
N ILE A 130 20.79 -0.06 10.64
CA ILE A 130 20.24 -0.76 9.48
C ILE A 130 21.27 -1.80 9.05
N GLN A 131 20.85 -3.07 8.94
CA GLN A 131 21.73 -4.14 8.45
C GLN A 131 21.99 -3.95 6.95
N VAL A 132 23.25 -3.73 6.61
CA VAL A 132 23.74 -3.57 5.23
C VAL A 132 24.85 -4.60 5.03
N MET A 133 24.79 -5.33 3.92
CA MET A 133 25.83 -6.27 3.49
C MET A 133 26.67 -5.57 2.43
N THR A 134 27.97 -5.59 2.62
CA THR A 134 28.91 -5.05 1.65
C THR A 134 29.04 -5.99 0.44
N PRO A 135 29.52 -5.49 -0.72
CA PRO A 135 29.76 -6.34 -1.89
C PRO A 135 30.72 -7.51 -1.61
N ALA A 136 31.69 -7.33 -0.70
CA ALA A 136 32.62 -8.37 -0.29
C ALA A 136 31.99 -9.46 0.59
N GLU A 137 30.90 -9.14 1.31
CA GLU A 137 30.14 -10.12 2.10
C GLU A 137 29.08 -10.85 1.26
N TRP A 138 28.82 -10.37 0.04
CA TRP A 138 27.82 -10.92 -0.88
C TRP A 138 28.35 -12.10 -1.70
N LEU A 139 29.58 -12.00 -2.22
CA LEU A 139 30.22 -13.03 -3.02
C LEU A 139 31.14 -13.87 -2.11
N PRO A 140 31.00 -15.21 -2.07
CA PRO A 140 31.93 -16.08 -1.35
C PRO A 140 33.33 -16.06 -1.96
#